data_AF-A0A3D3GIH9-F1
#
_entry.id   AF-A0A3D3GIH9-F1
#
_cell.length_a   1.000
_cell.length_b   1.000
_cell.length_c   1.000
_cell.angle_alpha   90.00
_cell.angle_beta   90.00
_cell.angle_gamma   90.00
#
_symmetry.space_group_name_H-M   'P 1'
#
loop_
_entity.id
_entity.type
_entity.pdbx_description
1 polymer ?
#
loop_
_entity_poly.entity_id
_entity_poly.type
_entity_poly.pdbx_seq_one_letter_code
_entity_poly.pdbx_strand_id
1 'polypeptide(L)'
;MDTLWDGIVFYDQIAQNNLHRDIRHVLLLHENDMAALFLGSLIDRIRERGWTIIDPVRAYEDPISKMVPKTLLLQQGHVMALAVDAGYAGPTGTQWEDTRELKKFVESRRVFQKRESP
;
A
#
# COMPACT_ATOMS: atom_id res chain seq x y z
N MET A 1 7.30 9.38 -0.53
CA MET A 1 5.98 9.50 -1.19
C MET A 1 5.77 8.43 -2.23
N ASP A 2 6.75 8.13 -3.08
CA ASP A 2 6.62 7.07 -4.10
C ASP A 2 6.24 5.72 -3.49
N THR A 3 6.86 5.35 -2.36
CA THR A 3 6.63 4.07 -1.69
C THR A 3 5.17 3.81 -1.29
N LEU A 4 4.51 4.76 -0.64
CA LEU A 4 3.11 4.63 -0.23
C LEU A 4 2.15 4.65 -1.42
N TRP A 5 2.44 5.49 -2.41
CA TRP A 5 1.63 5.56 -3.63
C TRP A 5 1.68 4.25 -4.42
N ASP A 6 2.88 3.69 -4.58
CA ASP A 6 3.06 2.42 -5.28
C ASP A 6 2.37 1.27 -4.55
N GLY A 7 2.32 1.30 -3.21
CA GLY A 7 1.53 0.37 -2.40
C GLY A 7 0.04 0.44 -2.70
N ILE A 8 -0.53 1.65 -2.78
CA ILE A 8 -1.95 1.84 -3.13
C ILE A 8 -2.24 1.24 -4.51
N VAL A 9 -1.44 1.59 -5.52
CA VAL A 9 -1.60 1.10 -6.89
C VAL A 9 -1.42 -0.41 -6.97
N PHE A 10 -0.47 -0.97 -6.22
CA PHE A 10 -0.22 -2.41 -6.20
C PHE A 10 -1.46 -3.19 -5.73
N TYR A 11 -2.04 -2.83 -4.59
CA TYR A 11 -3.23 -3.54 -4.09
C TYR A 11 -4.47 -3.29 -4.94
N ASP A 12 -4.59 -2.12 -5.57
CA ASP A 12 -5.63 -1.85 -6.55
C ASP A 12 -5.54 -2.78 -7.76
N GLN A 13 -4.33 -2.94 -8.30
CA GLN A 13 -4.09 -3.85 -9.42
C GLN A 13 -4.38 -5.31 -9.04
N ILE A 14 -4.05 -5.72 -7.81
CA ILE A 14 -4.39 -7.05 -7.30
C ILE A 14 -5.91 -7.24 -7.23
N ALA A 15 -6.65 -6.24 -6.73
CA ALA A 15 -8.10 -6.28 -6.69
C ALA A 15 -8.72 -6.39 -8.09
N GLN A 16 -8.29 -5.55 -9.04
CA GLN A 16 -8.79 -5.58 -10.40
C GLN A 16 -8.50 -6.90 -11.11
N ASN A 17 -7.29 -7.44 -10.95
CA ASN A 17 -6.86 -8.64 -11.68
C ASN A 17 -7.43 -9.93 -11.12
N ASN A 18 -7.63 -10.03 -9.80
CA ASN A 18 -8.01 -11.28 -9.15
C ASN A 18 -9.44 -11.29 -8.63
N LEU A 19 -10.00 -10.12 -8.31
CA LEU A 19 -11.37 -9.98 -7.81
C LEU A 19 -12.30 -9.34 -8.84
N HIS A 20 -11.75 -8.86 -9.97
CA HIS A 20 -12.49 -8.25 -11.09
C HIS A 20 -13.40 -7.09 -10.67
N ARG A 21 -12.95 -6.32 -9.69
CA ARG A 21 -13.72 -5.24 -9.08
C ARG A 21 -12.84 -4.06 -8.72
N ASP A 22 -13.41 -2.87 -8.85
CA ASP A 22 -12.91 -1.67 -8.19
C ASP A 22 -13.37 -1.69 -6.73
N ILE A 23 -12.41 -1.56 -5.81
CA ILE A 23 -12.64 -1.72 -4.37
C ILE A 23 -12.34 -0.41 -3.67
N ARG A 24 -13.14 -0.10 -2.64
CA ARG A 24 -12.85 1.01 -1.74
C ARG A 24 -11.71 0.61 -0.79
N HIS A 25 -10.53 1.18 -1.01
CA HIS A 25 -9.35 0.89 -0.20
C HIS A 25 -9.36 1.65 1.13
N VAL A 26 -8.89 0.98 2.19
CA VAL A 26 -8.60 1.59 3.50
C VAL A 26 -7.10 1.57 3.70
N LEU A 27 -6.48 2.76 3.83
CA LEU A 27 -5.06 2.89 4.11
C LEU A 27 -4.84 2.97 5.62
N LEU A 28 -4.24 1.93 6.20
CA LEU A 28 -3.82 1.94 7.60
C LEU A 28 -2.41 2.52 7.70
N LEU A 29 -2.25 3.54 8.54
CA LEU A 29 -0.95 4.14 8.85
C LEU A 29 -0.69 4.05 10.35
N HIS A 30 0.57 3.88 10.74
CA HIS A 30 0.98 4.05 12.13
C HIS A 30 1.03 5.55 12.46
N GLU A 31 0.45 5.93 13.59
CA GLU A 31 0.58 7.29 14.12
C GLU A 31 2.04 7.52 14.55
N ASN A 32 2.76 8.27 13.74
CA ASN A 32 4.10 8.77 14.06
C ASN A 32 4.32 10.13 13.38
N ASP A 33 5.28 10.89 13.88
CA ASP A 33 5.54 12.26 13.40
C ASP A 33 5.84 12.31 11.90
N MET A 34 6.54 11.30 11.38
CA MET A 34 6.82 11.21 9.95
C MET A 34 5.53 11.06 9.13
N ALA A 35 4.64 10.15 9.53
CA ALA A 35 3.36 9.96 8.87
C ALA A 35 2.54 11.25 8.92
N ALA A 36 2.48 11.94 10.06
CA ALA A 36 1.78 13.20 10.20
C ALA A 36 2.35 14.30 9.27
N LEU A 37 3.68 14.45 9.22
CA LEU A 37 4.35 15.44 8.38
C LEU A 37 4.12 15.22 6.87
N PHE A 38 4.05 13.96 6.43
CA PHE A 38 3.93 13.62 5.01
C PHE A 38 2.48 13.30 4.57
N LEU A 39 1.52 13.23 5.49
CA LEU A 39 0.13 12.89 5.19
C LEU A 39 -0.52 13.88 4.20
N GLY A 40 -0.27 15.18 4.36
CA GLY A 40 -0.79 16.21 3.46
C GLY A 40 -0.36 15.99 2.01
N SER A 41 0.95 15.80 1.80
CA SER A 41 1.51 15.52 0.47
C SER A 41 1.00 14.20 -0.12
N LEU A 42 0.65 13.22 0.71
CA LEU A 42 0.09 11.95 0.24
C LEU A 42 -1.32 12.17 -0.29
N ILE A 43 -2.13 12.89 0.48
CA ILE A 43 -3.50 13.25 0.13
C ILE A 43 -3.54 14.01 -1.20
N ASP A 44 -2.65 14.98 -1.38
CA ASP A 44 -2.57 15.76 -2.62
C ASP A 44 -2.21 14.86 -3.80
N ARG A 45 -1.20 14.01 -3.65
CA ARG A 45 -0.81 13.05 -4.70
C ARG A 45 -1.93 12.07 -5.06
N ILE A 46 -2.70 11.59 -4.09
CA ILE A 46 -3.85 10.70 -4.33
C ILE A 46 -4.89 11.43 -5.19
N ARG A 47 -5.23 12.67 -4.84
CA ARG A 47 -6.19 13.49 -5.60
C ARG A 47 -5.70 13.82 -7.01
N GLU A 48 -4.44 14.21 -7.16
CA GLU A 48 -3.80 14.49 -8.46
C GLU A 48 -3.85 13.28 -9.41
N ARG A 49 -3.83 12.07 -8.85
CA ARG A 49 -3.90 10.81 -9.61
C ARG A 49 -5.34 10.37 -9.90
N GLY A 50 -6.33 11.20 -9.61
CA GLY A 50 -7.75 10.96 -9.93
C GLY A 50 -8.49 10.12 -8.89
N TRP A 51 -7.89 9.83 -7.74
CA TRP A 51 -8.53 9.06 -6.68
C TRP A 51 -9.40 9.96 -5.80
N THR A 52 -10.53 9.41 -5.34
CA THR A 52 -11.44 10.11 -4.43
C THR A 52 -11.23 9.61 -3.00
N ILE A 53 -10.94 10.52 -2.08
CA ILE A 53 -10.92 10.22 -0.65
C ILE A 53 -12.35 10.26 -0.13
N ILE A 54 -12.78 9.16 0.49
CA ILE A 54 -14.14 8.97 1.00
C ILE A 54 -14.15 8.84 2.52
N ASP A 55 -15.34 8.98 3.10
CA ASP A 55 -15.58 8.71 4.52
C ASP A 55 -15.31 7.24 4.86
N PRO A 56 -14.68 6.94 6.02
CA PRO A 56 -14.36 5.57 6.42
C PRO A 56 -15.60 4.66 6.51
N VAL A 57 -16.76 5.17 6.94
CA VAL A 57 -18.01 4.39 7.00
C VAL A 57 -18.38 3.89 5.61
N ARG A 58 -18.27 4.76 4.59
CA ARG A 58 -18.51 4.37 3.20
C ARG A 58 -17.49 3.35 2.67
N ALA A 59 -16.25 3.39 3.13
CA ALA A 59 -15.26 2.39 2.74
C ALA A 59 -15.66 1.01 3.30
N TYR A 60 -16.09 0.92 4.56
CA TYR A 60 -16.52 -0.33 5.19
C TYR A 60 -17.83 -0.91 4.65
N GLU A 61 -18.66 -0.10 3.99
CA GLU A 61 -19.85 -0.57 3.28
C GLU A 61 -19.53 -1.37 2.01
N ASP A 62 -18.29 -1.35 1.51
CA ASP A 62 -17.90 -2.18 0.36
C ASP A 62 -18.12 -3.67 0.69
N PRO A 63 -18.79 -4.45 -0.20
CA PRO A 63 -19.04 -5.87 0.03
C PRO A 63 -17.80 -6.70 0.39
N ILE A 64 -16.59 -6.26 0.02
CA ILE A 64 -15.35 -6.95 0.42
C ILE A 64 -15.24 -7.11 1.94
N SER A 65 -15.76 -6.16 2.73
CA SER A 65 -15.69 -6.19 4.20
C SER A 65 -16.41 -7.38 4.82
N LYS A 66 -17.36 -7.99 4.09
CA LYS A 66 -18.13 -9.17 4.51
C LYS A 66 -17.57 -10.49 3.97
N MET A 67 -16.55 -10.45 3.11
CA MET A 67 -15.94 -11.64 2.53
C MET A 67 -14.90 -12.21 3.49
N VAL A 68 -14.98 -13.50 3.80
CA VAL A 68 -13.99 -14.17 4.66
C VAL A 68 -13.06 -15.00 3.77
N PRO A 69 -11.76 -14.64 3.66
CA PRO A 69 -10.81 -15.41 2.87
C PRO A 69 -10.58 -16.79 3.49
N LYS A 70 -10.50 -17.84 2.66
CA LYS A 70 -10.11 -19.19 3.11
C LYS A 70 -8.61 -19.40 3.02
N THR A 71 -7.84 -18.45 3.53
CA THR A 71 -6.37 -18.48 3.54
C THR A 71 -5.83 -18.15 4.94
N LEU A 72 -4.59 -18.56 5.21
CA LEU A 72 -3.87 -18.21 6.44
C LEU A 72 -3.02 -16.93 6.27
N LEU A 73 -3.22 -16.19 5.18
CA LEU A 73 -2.42 -15.02 4.87
C LEU A 73 -2.96 -13.80 5.63
N LEU A 74 -2.22 -13.35 6.63
CA LEU A 74 -2.67 -12.30 7.56
C LEU A 74 -1.94 -10.95 7.40
N GLN A 75 -0.79 -10.92 6.74
CA GLN A 75 0.11 -9.76 6.78
C GLN A 75 -0.07 -8.74 5.65
N GLN A 76 -0.65 -9.14 4.52
CA GLN A 76 -0.71 -8.29 3.30
C GLN A 76 -2.10 -7.69 3.05
N GLY A 77 -2.92 -7.63 4.12
CA GLY A 77 -4.26 -7.08 4.08
C GLY A 77 -5.30 -8.00 3.42
N HIS A 78 -6.55 -7.54 3.49
CA HIS A 78 -7.74 -8.32 3.12
C HIS A 78 -7.83 -8.58 1.62
N VAL A 79 -7.45 -7.59 0.79
CA VAL A 79 -7.44 -7.71 -0.68
C VAL A 79 -6.50 -8.84 -1.12
N MET A 80 -5.28 -8.89 -0.59
CA MET A 80 -4.32 -9.95 -0.94
C MET A 80 -4.78 -11.31 -0.43
N ALA A 81 -5.34 -11.38 0.78
CA ALA A 81 -5.86 -12.63 1.33
C ALA A 81 -6.97 -13.23 0.45
N LEU A 82 -7.88 -12.40 -0.08
CA LEU A 82 -8.92 -12.81 -1.02
C LEU A 82 -8.36 -13.14 -2.40
N ALA A 83 -7.36 -12.41 -2.89
CA ALA A 83 -6.71 -12.71 -4.16
C ALA A 83 -6.04 -14.10 -4.13
N VAL A 84 -5.35 -14.44 -3.03
CA VAL A 84 -4.77 -15.77 -2.85
C VAL A 84 -5.85 -16.85 -2.73
N ASP A 85 -6.97 -16.56 -2.06
CA ASP A 85 -8.14 -17.46 -2.03
C ASP A 85 -8.70 -17.72 -3.44
N ALA A 86 -8.67 -16.70 -4.30
CA ALA A 86 -9.05 -16.78 -5.70
C ALA A 86 -7.98 -17.43 -6.62
N GLY A 87 -6.83 -17.87 -6.06
CA GLY A 87 -5.79 -18.59 -6.79
C GLY A 87 -4.57 -17.75 -7.20
N TYR A 88 -4.44 -16.52 -6.70
CA TYR A 88 -3.23 -15.72 -6.94
C TYR A 88 -1.98 -16.39 -6.34
N ALA A 89 -0.95 -16.56 -7.17
CA ALA A 89 0.32 -17.20 -6.81
C ALA A 89 1.55 -16.30 -7.02
N GLY A 90 1.34 -14.99 -7.19
CA GLY A 90 2.42 -14.02 -7.41
C GLY A 90 2.96 -13.38 -6.13
N PRO A 91 3.80 -12.34 -6.26
CA PRO A 91 4.32 -11.58 -5.13
C PRO A 91 3.20 -10.98 -4.28
N THR A 92 3.25 -11.16 -2.97
CA THR A 92 2.18 -10.72 -2.07
C THR A 92 2.39 -9.33 -1.47
N GLY A 93 3.55 -8.73 -1.70
CA GLY A 93 3.94 -7.40 -1.22
C GLY A 93 4.73 -6.63 -2.27
N THR A 94 4.97 -5.36 -1.99
CA THR A 94 5.69 -4.48 -2.92
C THR A 94 7.21 -4.63 -2.80
N GLN A 95 7.95 -4.11 -3.80
CA GLN A 95 9.41 -4.02 -3.74
C GLN A 95 9.92 -3.24 -2.51
N TRP A 96 9.09 -2.37 -1.94
CA TRP A 96 9.44 -1.56 -0.77
C TRP A 96 9.51 -2.36 0.53
N GLU A 97 9.08 -3.62 0.51
CA GLU A 97 9.25 -4.56 1.63
C GLU A 97 10.56 -5.36 1.53
N ASP A 98 11.28 -5.28 0.40
CA ASP A 98 12.58 -5.90 0.24
C ASP A 98 13.71 -4.95 0.66
N THR A 99 14.40 -5.30 1.75
CA THR A 99 15.55 -4.54 2.27
C THR A 99 16.63 -4.28 1.22
N ARG A 100 16.83 -5.16 0.25
CA ARG A 100 17.83 -4.99 -0.82
C ARG A 100 17.44 -3.86 -1.76
N GLU A 101 16.15 -3.78 -2.11
CA GLU A 101 15.62 -2.72 -2.97
C GLU A 101 15.58 -1.38 -2.24
N LEU A 102 15.18 -1.39 -0.96
CA LEU A 102 15.24 -0.20 -0.10
C LEU A 102 16.67 0.34 0.01
N LYS A 103 17.66 -0.53 0.20
CA LYS A 103 19.06 -0.12 0.30
C LYS A 103 19.53 0.58 -0.98
N LYS A 104 19.29 -0.03 -2.15
CA LYS A 104 19.60 0.59 -3.44
C LYS A 104 18.91 1.94 -3.61
N PHE A 105 17.63 2.03 -3.24
CA PHE A 105 16.86 3.27 -3.34
C PHE A 105 17.45 4.37 -2.46
N VAL A 106 17.75 4.10 -1.19
CA VAL A 106 18.33 5.07 -0.26
C VAL A 106 19.73 5.51 -0.70
N GLU A 107 20.56 4.57 -1.18
CA GLU A 107 21.89 4.87 -1.73
C GLU A 107 21.80 5.77 -2.98
N SER A 108 20.87 5.47 -3.89
CA SER A 108 20.64 6.29 -5.10
C SER A 108 20.25 7.73 -4.79
N ARG A 109 19.53 7.93 -3.67
CA ARG A 109 19.08 9.24 -3.18
C ARG A 109 20.14 9.98 -2.37
N ARG A 110 21.30 9.36 -2.10
CA ARG A 110 22.40 9.92 -1.29
C ARG A 110 21.95 10.44 0.08
N VAL A 111 20.99 9.76 0.71
CA VAL A 111 20.36 10.20 1.97
C VAL A 111 21.38 10.26 3.11
N PHE A 112 22.26 9.25 3.19
CA PHE A 112 23.32 9.20 4.19
C PHE A 112 24.65 9.61 3.54
N GLN A 113 25.04 10.87 3.73
CA GLN A 113 26.41 11.29 3.45
C GLN A 113 27.30 10.86 4.62
N LYS A 114 28.38 10.12 4.34
CA LYS A 114 29.44 9.88 5.32
C LYS A 114 30.01 11.25 5.72
N ARG A 115 29.86 11.64 6.99
CA ARG A 115 30.70 12.71 7.53
C ARG A 115 32.13 12.17 7.56
N GLU A 116 33.05 12.83 6.86
CA GLU A 116 34.47 12.62 7.12
C GLU A 116 34.72 13.05 8.58
N SER A 117 35.23 12.13 9.39
CA SER A 117 35.70 12.47 10.73
C SER A 117 36.93 13.38 10.60
N PRO A 118 37.05 14.45 11.39
CA PRO A 118 38.25 15.28 11.43
C PRO A 118 39.46 14.51 11.98
#